data_AF-A0A7G8ELL2-F1
#
_entry.id   AF-A0A7G8ELL2-F1
#
_cell.length_a   1.000
_cell.length_b   1.000
_cell.length_c   1.000
_cell.angle_alpha   90.00
_cell.angle_beta   90.00
_cell.angle_gamma   90.00
#
_symmetry.space_group_name_H-M   'P 1'
#
loop_
_entity.id
_entity.type
_entity.pdbx_description
1 polymer ?
#
loop_
_entity_poly.entity_id
_entity_poly.type
_entity_poly.pdbx_seq_one_letter_code
_entity_poly.pdbx_strand_id
1 'polypeptide(L)'
;MNLRLDRINSQQVVLLARRALFSYMERCPGGPDPCGVVLQAERGRVVLEMPVLLPDEQFIPIELIRGRLTRGGGSRLRWARPS
;
A
#
# COMPACT_ATOMS: atom_id res chain seq x y z
N MET A 1 -5.23 -20.63 3.26
CA MET A 1 -6.40 -19.86 2.82
C MET A 1 -5.88 -18.73 1.95
N ASN A 2 -5.99 -18.85 0.63
CA ASN A 2 -5.40 -17.91 -0.32
C ASN A 2 -6.40 -16.77 -0.57
N LEU A 3 -6.23 -15.65 0.14
CA LEU A 3 -7.11 -14.49 0.02
C LEU A 3 -6.83 -13.81 -1.33
N ARG A 4 -7.74 -14.02 -2.29
CA ARG A 4 -7.74 -13.27 -3.55
C ARG A 4 -8.04 -11.80 -3.25
N LEU A 5 -6.99 -10.99 -3.22
CA LEU A 5 -7.07 -9.53 -3.09
C LEU A 5 -7.97 -8.90 -4.17
N ASP A 6 -8.22 -9.62 -5.27
CA ASP A 6 -9.16 -9.26 -6.34
C ASP A 6 -10.63 -9.11 -5.89
N ARG A 7 -11.01 -9.72 -4.76
CA ARG A 7 -12.38 -9.64 -4.19
C ARG A 7 -12.53 -8.64 -3.04
N ILE A 8 -11.45 -7.96 -2.65
CA ILE A 8 -11.46 -7.04 -1.53
C ILE A 8 -11.84 -5.65 -2.04
N ASN A 9 -12.81 -5.01 -1.39
CA ASN A 9 -13.20 -3.63 -1.73
C ASN A 9 -11.97 -2.72 -1.58
N SER A 10 -11.73 -1.84 -2.56
CA SER A 10 -10.66 -0.82 -2.50
C SER A 10 -10.60 -0.06 -1.16
N GLN A 11 -11.75 0.16 -0.51
CA GLN A 11 -11.83 0.75 0.83
C GLN A 11 -11.17 -0.13 1.90
N GLN A 12 -11.41 -1.45 1.88
CA GLN A 12 -10.81 -2.40 2.83
C GLN A 12 -9.29 -2.50 2.63
N VAL A 13 -8.82 -2.47 1.38
CA VAL A 13 -7.38 -2.42 1.05
C VAL A 13 -6.71 -1.20 1.70
N VAL A 14 -7.30 -0.01 1.54
CA VAL A 14 -6.76 1.22 2.13
C VAL A 14 -6.80 1.17 3.66
N LEU A 15 -7.85 0.61 4.26
CA LEU A 15 -7.96 0.44 5.71
C LEU A 15 -6.86 -0.47 6.27
N LEU A 16 -6.62 -1.62 5.64
CA LEU A 16 -5.54 -2.54 6.05
C LEU A 16 -4.17 -1.88 5.92
N ALA A 17 -3.93 -1.16 4.82
CA ALA A 17 -2.68 -0.45 4.61
C ALA A 17 -2.46 0.66 5.65
N ARG A 18 -3.50 1.43 5.99
CA ARG A 18 -3.45 2.44 7.06
C ARG A 18 -3.12 1.83 8.42
N ARG A 19 -3.71 0.67 8.74
CA ARG A 19 -3.43 -0.03 10.00
C ARG A 19 -1.96 -0.43 10.10
N ALA A 20 -1.40 -1.01 9.06
CA ALA A 20 0.02 -1.39 9.02
C ALA A 20 0.94 -0.18 9.17
N LEU A 21 0.64 0.91 8.47
CA LEU A 21 1.39 2.16 8.53
C LEU A 21 1.33 2.79 9.93
N PHE A 22 0.15 2.86 10.54
CA PHE A 22 -0.03 3.42 11.87
C PHE A 22 0.78 2.63 12.92
N SER A 23 0.67 1.30 12.89
CA SER A 23 1.45 0.45 13.80
C SER A 23 2.98 0.59 13.61
N TYR A 24 3.45 0.90 12.40
CA TYR A 24 4.86 1.23 12.18
C TYR A 24 5.24 2.57 12.83
N MET A 25 4.42 3.61 12.64
CA MET A 25 4.66 4.94 13.21
C MET A 25 4.67 4.92 14.73
N GLU A 26 3.80 4.12 15.36
CA GLU A 26 3.77 3.93 16.82
C GLU A 26 5.04 3.27 17.34
N ARG A 27 5.59 2.27 16.61
CA ARG A 27 6.79 1.54 17.02
C ARG A 27 8.08 2.31 16.73
N CYS A 28 8.09 3.13 15.69
CA CYS A 28 9.27 3.83 15.19
C CYS A 28 8.99 5.34 15.08
N PRO A 29 8.85 6.06 16.20
CA PRO A 29 8.74 7.52 16.16
C PRO A 29 10.04 8.12 15.58
N GLY A 30 9.92 8.87 14.48
CA GLY A 30 11.08 9.40 13.74
C GLY A 30 11.78 8.40 12.83
N GLY A 31 11.18 7.22 12.58
CA GLY A 31 11.69 6.25 11.63
C GLY A 31 11.72 6.79 10.18
N PRO A 32 12.45 6.12 9.28
CA PRO A 32 12.53 6.51 7.87
C PRO A 32 11.15 6.59 7.22
N ASP A 33 11.02 7.50 6.25
CA ASP A 33 9.79 7.74 5.52
C ASP A 33 9.40 6.49 4.69
N PRO A 34 8.20 5.92 4.93
CA PRO A 34 7.74 4.79 4.15
C PRO A 34 7.43 5.16 2.70
N CYS A 35 7.83 4.31 1.76
CA CYS A 35 7.39 4.42 0.37
C CYS A 35 5.97 3.85 0.18
N GLY A 36 5.54 2.92 1.04
CA GLY A 36 4.22 2.31 0.99
C GLY A 36 4.06 1.10 1.90
N VAL A 37 3.03 0.31 1.59
CA VAL A 37 2.70 -0.92 2.30
C VAL A 37 2.53 -2.05 1.31
N VAL A 38 3.10 -3.21 1.59
CA VAL A 38 2.77 -4.45 0.89
C VAL A 38 1.72 -5.20 1.70
N LEU A 39 0.62 -5.55 1.05
CA LEU A 39 -0.43 -6.39 1.60
C LEU A 39 -0.29 -7.81 1.06
N GLN A 40 -0.46 -8.77 1.95
CA GLN A 40 -0.62 -10.19 1.62
C GLN A 40 -1.74 -10.72 2.51
N ALA A 41 -2.87 -11.13 1.91
CA ALA A 41 -4.06 -11.48 2.67
C ALA A 41 -4.47 -10.35 3.65
N GLU A 42 -4.62 -10.65 4.94
CA GLU A 42 -4.98 -9.67 6.00
C GLU A 42 -3.75 -9.02 6.67
N ARG A 43 -2.54 -9.25 6.14
CA ARG A 43 -1.29 -8.77 6.73
C ARG A 43 -0.71 -7.66 5.86
N GLY A 44 -0.33 -6.56 6.51
CA GLY A 44 0.39 -5.47 5.87
C GLY A 44 1.77 -5.28 6.47
N ARG A 45 2.77 -5.08 5.60
CA ARG A 45 4.14 -4.70 5.99
C ARG A 45 4.50 -3.37 5.38
N VAL A 46 5.10 -2.51 6.20
CA VAL A 46 5.62 -1.23 5.72
C VAL A 46 6.92 -1.47 4.96
N VAL A 47 7.07 -0.77 3.84
CA VAL A 47 8.28 -0.80 3.02
C VAL A 47 8.82 0.61 2.86
N LEU A 48 10.14 0.72 2.87
CA LEU A 48 10.88 1.98 2.77
C LEU A 48 11.37 2.24 1.34
N GLU A 49 11.46 1.17 0.54
CA GLU A 49 11.92 1.18 -0.85
C GLU A 49 10.98 0.33 -1.72
N MET A 50 11.09 0.46 -3.05
CA MET A 50 10.21 -0.25 -3.98
C MET A 50 10.38 -1.78 -3.83
N PRO A 51 9.33 -2.51 -3.43
CA PRO A 51 9.44 -3.94 -3.18
C PRO A 51 9.35 -4.76 -4.48
N VAL A 52 10.09 -5.87 -4.53
CA VAL A 52 9.74 -6.98 -5.42
C VAL A 52 8.55 -7.71 -4.80
N LEU A 53 7.50 -7.95 -5.59
CA LEU A 53 6.26 -8.55 -5.12
C LEU A 53 6.19 -10.03 -5.46
N LEU A 54 5.74 -10.82 -4.49
CA LEU A 54 5.24 -12.16 -4.73
C LEU A 54 3.89 -12.12 -5.47
N PRO A 55 3.46 -13.23 -6.11
CA PRO A 55 2.20 -13.28 -6.85
C PRO A 55 0.95 -12.90 -6.03
N ASP A 56 0.95 -13.18 -4.73
CA ASP A 56 -0.17 -12.90 -3.82
C ASP A 56 0.01 -11.58 -3.04
N GLU A 57 1.07 -10.83 -3.33
CA GLU A 57 1.36 -9.55 -2.69
C GLU A 57 0.84 -8.38 -3.54
N GLN A 58 0.37 -7.34 -2.86
CA GLN A 58 -0.06 -6.09 -3.49
C GLN A 58 0.63 -4.90 -2.84
N PHE A 59 1.31 -4.09 -3.63
CA PHE A 59 1.90 -2.84 -3.17
C PHE A 59 0.87 -1.69 -3.20
N ILE A 60 0.76 -0.98 -2.09
CA ILE A 60 -0.06 0.21 -1.91
C ILE A 60 0.87 1.41 -1.64
N PRO A 61 1.02 2.34 -2.59
CA PRO A 61 1.82 3.55 -2.42
C PRO A 61 1.36 4.42 -1.24
N ILE A 62 2.31 5.05 -0.55
CA ILE A 62 2.03 5.90 0.61
C ILE A 62 1.10 7.09 0.28
N GLU A 63 1.11 7.57 -0.96
CA GLU A 63 0.22 8.60 -1.48
C GLU A 63 -1.25 8.18 -1.46
N LEU A 64 -1.54 6.92 -1.79
CA LEU A 64 -2.89 6.36 -1.76
C LEU A 64 -3.37 6.20 -0.31
N ILE A 65 -2.49 5.72 0.57
CA ILE A 65 -2.79 5.51 1.99
C ILE A 65 -3.13 6.84 2.67
N ARG A 66 -2.33 7.88 2.40
CA ARG A 66 -2.52 9.25 2.93
C ARG A 66 -3.66 10.02 2.25
N GLY A 67 -4.28 9.48 1.20
CA GLY A 67 -5.37 10.14 0.48
C GLY A 67 -4.93 11.38 -0.31
N ARG A 68 -3.65 11.47 -0.68
CA ARG A 68 -3.08 12.64 -1.39
C ARG A 68 -3.38 12.65 -2.89
N LEU A 69 -3.83 11.54 -3.47
CA LEU A 69 -4.10 11.43 -4.91
C LEU A 69 -5.47 11.97 -5.36
N THR A 70 -6.33 12.40 -4.44
CA THR A 70 -7.71 12.80 -4.76
C THR A 70 -7.94 14.30 -4.88
N ARG A 71 -6.97 15.18 -4.57
CA ARG A 71 -7.20 16.63 -4.48
C ARG A 71 -6.30 17.54 -5.31
N GLY A 72 -5.78 17.06 -6.44
CA GLY A 72 -5.27 17.97 -7.47
C GLY A 72 -4.09 17.42 -8.25
N GLY A 73 -4.28 17.30 -9.57
CA GLY A 73 -3.22 17.49 -10.54
C GLY A 73 -2.11 16.44 -10.56
N GLY A 74 -2.28 15.45 -11.45
CA GLY A 74 -1.20 15.10 -12.39
C GLY A 74 0.11 14.58 -11.80
N SER A 75 0.13 13.30 -11.43
CA SER A 75 1.18 12.44 -11.97
C SER A 75 0.55 11.10 -12.29
N ARG A 76 0.46 10.85 -13.60
CA ARG A 76 0.09 9.57 -14.16
C ARG A 76 1.11 8.54 -13.68
N LEU A 77 0.87 7.91 -12.52
CA LEU A 77 1.19 6.50 -12.37
C LEU A 77 0.36 5.82 -13.47
N ARG A 78 0.93 5.78 -14.68
CA ARG A 78 0.46 4.88 -15.72
C ARG A 78 0.71 3.51 -15.14
N TRP A 79 -0.34 2.81 -14.76
CA TRP A 79 -0.32 1.36 -14.81
C TRP A 79 0.06 1.02 -16.26
N ALA A 80 1.33 0.66 -16.47
CA ALA A 80 1.78 0.13 -17.74
C ALA A 80 1.01 -1.17 -17.95
N ARG A 81 -0.06 -1.12 -18.74
CA ARG A 81 -0.73 -2.32 -19.24
C ARG A 81 0.17 -2.86 -20.34
N PRO A 82 0.72 -4.08 -20.22
CA PRO A 82 1.37 -4.71 -21.36
C PRO A 82 0.32 -4.85 -22.47
N SER A 83 0.72 -4.47 -23.70
CA SER A 83 -0.07 -4.61 -24.93
C SER A 83 -0.19 -6.07 -25.34
#